data_AF-A0A7J6N014-F1
#
_entry.id   AF-A0A7J6N014-F1
#
_cell.length_a   1.000
_cell.length_b   1.000
_cell.length_c   1.000
_cell.angle_alpha   90.00
_cell.angle_beta   90.00
_cell.angle_gamma   90.00
#
_symmetry.space_group_name_H-M   'P 1'
#
loop_
_entity.id
_entity.type
_entity.pdbx_description
1 polymer ?
#
loop_
_entity_poly.entity_id
_entity_poly.type
_entity_poly.pdbx_seq_one_letter_code
_entity_poly.pdbx_strand_id
1 'polypeptide(L)'
;MNELNLWSRLFFVVYFISPIETIGQAGVDVVGNENGSPVNDPYYDDQKPYLEFVGIPSAWNRMASVPSQKRVTVAHIDSGVKPDHPDLVESLVKGYNVIDKTTNTPEKLGHGTKMAGILGATINNSIGIAGVTNLVNIMPISLEDKCEVENQANAIGYAVDKKDAKDIKVIFYPFSGISEAPQITEKIERAVAKGMLVIVAAGNDARNVTENKAYPCLLTERLPGVLCVAATERTEM
;
A
#
# COMPACT_ATOMS: atom_id res chain seq x y z
N MET A 1 -5.86 22.43 18.50
CA MET A 1 -6.55 21.23 18.00
C MET A 1 -5.57 20.08 18.14
N ASN A 2 -5.90 19.02 18.86
CA ASN A 2 -4.90 18.07 19.33
C ASN A 2 -4.52 17.06 18.23
N GLU A 3 -3.21 16.78 18.12
CA GLU A 3 -2.59 16.02 17.01
C GLU A 3 -2.98 14.53 16.99
N LEU A 4 -3.54 14.02 18.09
CA LEU A 4 -4.10 12.66 18.21
C LEU A 4 -5.27 12.36 17.25
N ASN A 5 -5.84 13.37 16.57
CA ASN A 5 -7.01 13.22 15.67
C ASN A 5 -6.69 12.98 14.19
N LEU A 6 -5.42 12.99 13.76
CA LEU A 6 -5.06 12.61 12.39
C LEU A 6 -5.06 11.10 12.22
N TRP A 7 -4.46 10.37 13.17
CA TRP A 7 -4.30 8.92 13.10
C TRP A 7 -5.62 8.14 13.27
N SER A 8 -6.58 8.66 14.04
CA SER A 8 -7.93 8.07 14.14
C SER A 8 -8.76 8.19 12.85
N ARG A 9 -8.27 8.94 11.85
CA ARG A 9 -8.91 9.14 10.54
C ARG A 9 -8.12 8.51 9.38
N LEU A 10 -6.99 7.87 9.66
CA LEU A 10 -6.11 7.24 8.65
C LEU A 10 -6.34 5.73 8.49
N PHE A 11 -7.32 5.14 9.19
CA PHE A 11 -7.62 3.72 9.11
C PHE A 11 -8.19 3.26 7.77
N PHE A 12 -7.30 2.97 6.82
CA PHE A 12 -7.60 2.02 5.75
C PHE A 12 -7.55 0.60 6.35
N VAL A 13 -8.68 0.14 6.89
CA VAL A 13 -8.81 -1.22 7.43
C VAL A 13 -10.01 -1.89 6.81
N VAL A 14 -9.74 -2.91 5.98
CA VAL A 14 -10.74 -3.93 5.65
C VAL A 14 -10.97 -4.76 6.91
N TYR A 15 -11.92 -4.33 7.74
CA TYR A 15 -12.45 -5.15 8.82
C TYR A 15 -13.58 -6.00 8.27
N PHE A 16 -13.38 -7.32 8.18
CA PHE A 16 -14.49 -8.26 8.13
C PHE A 16 -14.35 -9.28 9.25
N ILE A 17 -15.23 -9.16 10.24
CA ILE A 17 -15.58 -10.24 11.15
C ILE A 17 -16.70 -11.03 10.45
N SER A 18 -16.58 -12.35 10.39
CA SER A 18 -17.54 -13.22 9.71
C SER A 18 -18.94 -13.21 10.36
N PRO A 19 -19.99 -13.55 9.59
CA PRO A 19 -20.37 -14.95 9.49
C PRO A 19 -20.61 -15.46 8.05
N ILE A 20 -20.68 -16.79 7.95
CA ILE A 20 -20.81 -17.62 6.74
C ILE A 20 -22.24 -17.59 6.16
N GLU A 21 -22.39 -17.57 4.83
CA GLU A 21 -23.21 -18.53 4.03
C GLU A 21 -22.98 -18.34 2.50
N THR A 22 -23.52 -19.23 1.63
CA THR A 22 -22.71 -19.84 0.54
C THR A 22 -23.34 -19.81 -0.88
N ILE A 23 -22.48 -19.99 -1.92
CA ILE A 23 -22.72 -20.24 -3.38
C ILE A 23 -22.54 -18.99 -4.30
N GLY A 24 -21.84 -19.06 -5.46
CA GLY A 24 -20.95 -20.14 -5.96
C GLY A 24 -20.55 -20.07 -7.45
N GLN A 25 -19.33 -20.53 -7.75
CA GLN A 25 -18.71 -20.94 -9.04
C GLN A 25 -18.69 -20.03 -10.29
N ALA A 26 -17.47 -19.68 -10.70
CA ALA A 26 -16.96 -19.96 -12.06
C ALA A 26 -15.55 -20.55 -11.93
N GLY A 27 -15.33 -21.75 -12.48
CA GLY A 27 -14.10 -22.53 -12.26
C GLY A 27 -12.90 -22.06 -13.08
N VAL A 28 -11.80 -21.74 -12.41
CA VAL A 28 -10.44 -21.80 -12.95
C VAL A 28 -9.68 -22.73 -12.01
N ASP A 29 -9.06 -23.79 -12.53
CA ASP A 29 -8.31 -24.74 -11.71
C ASP A 29 -7.09 -24.06 -11.09
N VAL A 30 -7.27 -23.57 -9.88
CA VAL A 30 -6.19 -23.14 -8.98
C VAL A 30 -5.46 -24.41 -8.55
N VAL A 31 -4.16 -24.50 -8.85
CA VAL A 31 -3.30 -25.55 -8.30
C VAL A 31 -3.09 -25.25 -6.82
N GLY A 32 -4.04 -25.71 -6.00
CA GLY A 32 -4.01 -25.52 -4.57
C GLY A 32 -3.02 -26.45 -3.86
N ASN A 33 -2.73 -26.11 -2.60
CA ASN A 33 -2.08 -27.01 -1.66
C ASN A 33 -2.99 -28.20 -1.28
N GLU A 34 -2.54 -29.04 -0.35
CA GLU A 34 -3.27 -30.21 0.15
C GLU A 34 -4.68 -29.92 0.72
N ASN A 35 -4.97 -28.66 1.06
CA ASN A 35 -6.28 -28.19 1.55
C ASN A 35 -7.11 -27.45 0.47
N GLY A 36 -6.62 -27.34 -0.77
CA GLY A 36 -7.28 -26.62 -1.86
C GLY A 36 -7.13 -25.10 -1.84
N SER A 37 -6.31 -24.54 -0.95
CA SER A 37 -5.96 -23.11 -0.95
C SER A 37 -4.89 -22.82 -2.01
N PRO A 38 -4.93 -21.70 -2.76
CA PRO A 38 -3.85 -21.30 -3.68
C PRO A 38 -2.49 -21.14 -3.00
N VAL A 39 -2.47 -20.95 -1.68
CA VAL A 39 -1.26 -20.62 -0.90
C VAL A 39 -1.25 -21.34 0.45
N ASN A 40 -0.06 -21.58 1.01
CA ASN A 40 0.12 -22.23 2.32
C ASN A 40 0.11 -21.27 3.53
N ASP A 41 -0.12 -19.98 3.30
CA ASP A 41 -0.08 -18.94 4.34
C ASP A 41 -1.31 -19.05 5.27
N PRO A 42 -1.14 -19.16 6.60
CA PRO A 42 -2.17 -19.62 7.53
C PRO A 42 -3.35 -18.65 7.72
N TYR A 43 -3.19 -17.36 7.42
CA TYR A 43 -4.26 -16.36 7.48
C TYR A 43 -4.85 -16.01 6.10
N TYR A 44 -4.53 -16.78 5.04
CA TYR A 44 -5.08 -16.53 3.69
C TYR A 44 -6.62 -16.56 3.66
N ASP A 45 -7.27 -17.47 4.40
CA ASP A 45 -8.73 -17.59 4.37
C ASP A 45 -9.46 -16.34 4.93
N ASP A 46 -8.84 -15.60 5.86
CA ASP A 46 -9.34 -14.31 6.34
C ASP A 46 -9.22 -13.22 5.25
N GLN A 47 -8.23 -13.34 4.36
CA GLN A 47 -7.98 -12.40 3.26
C GLN A 47 -8.75 -12.74 1.97
N LYS A 48 -9.11 -14.02 1.81
CA LYS A 48 -9.74 -14.59 0.62
C LYS A 48 -10.90 -13.75 0.05
N PRO A 49 -11.84 -13.20 0.86
CA PRO A 49 -12.97 -12.44 0.31
C PRO A 49 -12.55 -11.21 -0.51
N TYR A 50 -11.49 -10.50 -0.13
CA TYR A 50 -11.02 -9.32 -0.86
C TYR A 50 -9.99 -9.69 -1.94
N LEU A 51 -9.14 -10.70 -1.70
CA LEU A 51 -8.15 -11.17 -2.69
C LEU A 51 -8.83 -11.79 -3.91
N GLU A 52 -9.89 -12.58 -3.73
CA GLU A 52 -10.69 -13.12 -4.83
C GLU A 52 -11.47 -12.02 -5.56
N PHE A 53 -12.07 -11.06 -4.82
CA PHE A 53 -12.83 -9.96 -5.41
C PHE A 53 -12.01 -9.10 -6.38
N VAL A 54 -10.74 -8.80 -6.03
CA VAL A 54 -9.82 -8.06 -6.93
C VAL A 54 -8.95 -8.98 -7.80
N GLY A 55 -9.26 -10.28 -7.86
CA GLY A 55 -8.68 -11.24 -8.80
C GLY A 55 -7.23 -11.68 -8.53
N ILE A 56 -6.72 -11.48 -7.31
CA ILE A 56 -5.31 -11.74 -6.98
C ILE A 56 -4.89 -13.21 -7.20
N PRO A 57 -5.64 -14.25 -6.80
CA PRO A 57 -5.23 -15.64 -7.06
C PRO A 57 -5.10 -15.96 -8.56
N SER A 58 -5.95 -15.35 -9.40
CA SER A 58 -5.82 -15.46 -10.86
C SER A 58 -4.58 -14.73 -11.40
N ALA A 59 -4.18 -13.62 -10.77
CA ALA A 59 -2.95 -12.91 -11.10
C ALA A 59 -1.70 -13.72 -10.71
N TRP A 60 -1.68 -14.36 -9.53
CA TRP A 60 -0.59 -15.25 -9.10
C TRP A 60 -0.36 -16.39 -10.09
N ASN A 61 -1.43 -17.10 -10.49
CA ASN A 61 -1.35 -18.19 -11.47
C ASN A 61 -0.76 -17.72 -12.82
N ARG A 62 -1.16 -16.53 -13.30
CA ARG A 62 -0.58 -15.94 -14.51
C ARG A 62 0.89 -15.57 -14.32
N MET A 63 1.25 -14.95 -13.20
CA MET A 63 2.63 -14.54 -12.93
C MET A 63 3.58 -15.74 -12.77
N ALA A 64 3.13 -16.86 -12.21
CA ALA A 64 3.91 -18.10 -12.12
C ALA A 64 4.37 -18.64 -13.49
N SER A 65 3.66 -18.31 -14.57
CA SER A 65 4.03 -18.69 -15.95
C SER A 65 5.04 -17.74 -16.63
N VAL A 66 5.39 -16.61 -16.01
CA VAL A 66 6.26 -15.57 -16.60
C VAL A 66 7.75 -15.93 -16.42
N PRO A 67 8.54 -16.21 -17.48
CA PRO A 67 9.91 -16.72 -17.34
C PRO A 67 10.94 -15.73 -16.78
N SER A 68 10.65 -14.43 -16.83
CA SER A 68 11.53 -13.38 -16.29
C SER A 68 10.70 -12.34 -15.55
N GLN A 69 10.50 -12.59 -14.26
CA GLN A 69 9.86 -11.66 -13.35
C GLN A 69 10.87 -10.61 -12.89
N LYS A 70 10.49 -9.34 -12.91
CA LYS A 70 11.28 -8.23 -12.35
C LYS A 70 10.54 -7.64 -11.17
N ARG A 71 11.23 -7.44 -10.06
CA ARG A 71 10.66 -6.74 -8.90
C ARG A 71 10.48 -5.25 -9.19
N VAL A 72 9.36 -4.70 -8.74
CA VAL A 72 9.02 -3.28 -8.82
C VAL A 72 9.32 -2.63 -7.48
N THR A 73 10.12 -1.56 -7.46
CA THR A 73 10.37 -0.83 -6.20
C THR A 73 9.23 0.16 -5.92
N VAL A 74 8.61 0.00 -4.75
CA VAL A 74 7.56 0.87 -4.20
C VAL A 74 8.18 1.68 -3.06
N ALA A 75 8.16 3.00 -3.15
CA ALA A 75 8.45 3.88 -2.03
C ALA A 75 7.21 3.92 -1.11
N HIS A 76 7.32 3.32 0.07
CA HIS A 76 6.20 3.18 1.02
C HIS A 76 6.32 4.25 2.10
N ILE A 77 5.58 5.35 1.95
CA ILE A 77 5.61 6.49 2.87
C ILE A 77 4.58 6.27 3.97
N ASP A 78 5.02 6.05 5.20
CA ASP A 78 4.12 5.70 6.32
C ASP A 78 4.84 5.84 7.69
N SER A 79 4.29 5.29 8.77
CA SER A 79 4.84 5.27 10.14
C SER A 79 6.12 4.44 10.34
N GLY A 80 6.76 4.01 9.25
CA GLY A 80 7.86 3.05 9.20
C GLY A 80 7.39 1.64 8.87
N VAL A 81 8.31 0.67 8.94
CA VAL A 81 8.00 -0.77 8.79
C VAL A 81 8.93 -1.55 9.70
N LYS A 82 8.40 -2.53 10.43
CA LYS A 82 9.23 -3.43 11.26
C LYS A 82 10.24 -4.18 10.38
N PRO A 83 11.56 -3.92 10.48
CA PRO A 83 12.55 -4.37 9.50
C PRO A 83 12.88 -5.87 9.61
N ASP A 84 12.63 -6.46 10.78
CA ASP A 84 12.83 -7.87 11.14
C ASP A 84 11.51 -8.67 11.13
N HIS A 85 10.44 -8.14 10.52
CA HIS A 85 9.18 -8.87 10.43
C HIS A 85 9.35 -10.09 9.49
N PRO A 86 9.17 -11.33 9.98
CA PRO A 86 9.60 -12.53 9.26
C PRO A 86 8.85 -12.73 7.94
N ASP A 87 7.61 -12.24 7.88
CA ASP A 87 6.77 -12.31 6.67
C ASP A 87 7.08 -11.21 5.63
N LEU A 88 7.86 -10.18 5.99
CA LEU A 88 8.15 -9.04 5.13
C LEU A 88 9.62 -8.91 4.72
N VAL A 89 10.55 -9.48 5.49
CA VAL A 89 12.00 -9.24 5.34
C VAL A 89 12.51 -9.47 3.91
N GLU A 90 11.98 -10.47 3.20
CA GLU A 90 12.32 -10.80 1.81
C GLU A 90 11.82 -9.78 0.77
N SER A 91 10.84 -8.93 1.14
CA SER A 91 10.30 -7.85 0.31
C SER A 91 10.88 -6.48 0.68
N LEU A 92 11.54 -6.33 1.84
CA LEU A 92 12.09 -5.05 2.28
C LEU A 92 13.43 -4.74 1.63
N VAL A 93 13.59 -3.49 1.18
CA VAL A 93 14.88 -2.91 0.79
C VAL A 93 15.21 -1.71 1.66
N LYS A 94 16.48 -1.28 1.63
CA LYS A 94 17.00 -0.20 2.46
C LYS A 94 16.17 1.08 2.34
N GLY A 95 15.48 1.42 3.43
CA GLY A 95 14.63 2.61 3.55
C GLY A 95 15.33 3.87 4.06
N TYR A 96 14.53 4.87 4.39
CA TYR A 96 14.95 6.15 4.95
C TYR A 96 13.96 6.65 5.99
N ASN A 97 14.44 7.23 7.09
CA ASN A 97 13.61 7.92 8.08
C ASN A 97 13.79 9.42 7.89
N VAL A 98 12.69 10.13 7.63
CA VAL A 98 12.67 11.57 7.35
C VAL A 98 12.96 12.39 8.60
N ILE A 99 12.55 11.89 9.77
CA ILE A 99 12.64 12.55 11.07
C ILE A 99 14.09 12.54 11.56
N ASP A 100 14.66 11.34 11.74
CA ASP A 100 16.04 11.17 12.22
C ASP A 100 17.10 11.33 11.12
N LYS A 101 16.69 11.37 9.84
CA LYS A 101 17.56 11.45 8.66
C LYS A 101 18.54 10.28 8.55
N THR A 102 18.13 9.10 9.01
CA THR A 102 18.90 7.86 8.97
C THR A 102 18.27 6.83 8.03
N THR A 103 18.88 5.64 7.93
CA THR A 103 18.31 4.50 7.17
C THR A 103 17.64 3.47 8.08
N ASN A 104 17.47 3.80 9.37
CA ASN A 104 16.66 3.01 10.29
C ASN A 104 15.21 3.50 10.20
N THR A 105 14.27 2.65 9.82
CA THR A 105 12.87 3.02 9.59
C THR A 105 11.94 2.38 10.62
N PRO A 106 12.09 2.71 11.93
CA PRO A 106 11.35 2.05 12.99
C PRO A 106 9.85 2.24 12.79
N GLU A 107 9.10 1.18 13.06
CA GLU A 107 7.65 1.24 13.16
C GLU A 107 7.25 1.82 14.52
N LYS A 108 6.44 2.89 14.53
CA LYS A 108 5.93 3.52 15.75
C LYS A 108 4.44 3.31 16.00
N LEU A 109 3.64 3.05 14.97
CA LEU A 109 2.17 3.04 15.05
C LEU A 109 1.53 1.73 14.55
N GLY A 110 2.30 0.90 13.86
CA GLY A 110 1.87 -0.36 13.26
C GLY A 110 1.12 -0.20 11.93
N HIS A 111 0.83 1.02 11.48
CA HIS A 111 0.10 1.27 10.25
C HIS A 111 0.95 0.90 9.03
N GLY A 112 2.16 1.44 8.92
CA GLY A 112 3.06 1.17 7.80
C GLY A 112 3.42 -0.30 7.62
N THR A 113 3.61 -1.04 8.70
CA THR A 113 3.85 -2.50 8.65
C THR A 113 2.63 -3.28 8.15
N LYS A 114 1.40 -2.89 8.55
CA LYS A 114 0.17 -3.51 8.02
C LYS A 114 0.00 -3.25 6.52
N MET A 115 0.23 -2.00 6.09
CA MET A 115 0.15 -1.64 4.67
C MET A 115 1.24 -2.33 3.83
N ALA A 116 2.46 -2.48 4.37
CA ALA A 116 3.52 -3.27 3.75
C ALA A 116 3.14 -4.75 3.61
N GLY A 117 2.43 -5.32 4.60
CA GLY A 117 1.84 -6.66 4.54
C GLY A 117 0.93 -6.86 3.33
N ILE A 118 -0.02 -5.93 3.13
CA ILE A 118 -0.93 -5.97 1.97
C ILE A 118 -0.14 -5.87 0.65
N LEU A 119 0.87 -5.00 0.58
CA LEU A 119 1.69 -4.82 -0.62
C LEU A 119 2.50 -6.07 -1.00
N GLY A 120 3.11 -6.75 -0.01
CA GLY A 120 4.09 -7.79 -0.28
C GLY A 120 4.60 -8.57 0.93
N ALA A 121 3.69 -8.98 1.84
CA ALA A 121 3.95 -10.16 2.67
C ALA A 121 4.27 -11.38 1.80
N THR A 122 5.11 -12.28 2.31
CA THR A 122 5.83 -13.26 1.49
C THR A 122 4.96 -14.49 1.27
N ILE A 123 4.33 -14.56 0.10
CA ILE A 123 3.39 -15.63 -0.26
C ILE A 123 4.11 -16.99 -0.28
N ASN A 124 3.45 -18.02 0.27
CA ASN A 124 3.87 -19.40 0.39
C ASN A 124 5.02 -19.70 1.37
N ASN A 125 5.15 -18.92 2.45
CA ASN A 125 6.19 -19.11 3.49
C ASN A 125 5.69 -19.86 4.75
N SER A 126 4.43 -20.29 4.78
CA SER A 126 3.74 -20.96 5.89
C SER A 126 3.63 -20.14 7.19
N ILE A 127 3.73 -18.81 7.12
CA ILE A 127 3.48 -17.88 8.23
C ILE A 127 2.62 -16.71 7.77
N GLY A 128 1.96 -16.02 8.70
CA GLY A 128 1.33 -14.74 8.41
C GLY A 128 0.30 -14.76 7.26
N ILE A 129 0.42 -13.80 6.35
CA ILE A 129 -0.57 -13.45 5.33
C ILE A 129 0.03 -13.48 3.92
N ALA A 130 -0.80 -13.72 2.91
CA ALA A 130 -0.39 -13.57 1.52
C ALA A 130 -0.46 -12.09 1.09
N GLY A 131 0.67 -11.51 0.68
CA GLY A 131 0.71 -10.18 0.06
C GLY A 131 0.15 -10.19 -1.37
N VAL A 132 -0.14 -9.01 -1.93
CA VAL A 132 -0.61 -8.90 -3.32
C VAL A 132 0.39 -9.50 -4.32
N THR A 133 1.71 -9.37 -4.08
CA THR A 133 2.74 -9.98 -4.93
C THR A 133 4.09 -10.16 -4.24
N ASN A 134 4.79 -11.25 -4.56
CA ASN A 134 6.22 -11.45 -4.23
C ASN A 134 7.18 -10.64 -5.14
N LEU A 135 6.64 -9.85 -6.08
CA LEU A 135 7.38 -9.10 -7.09
C LEU A 135 7.53 -7.60 -6.75
N VAL A 136 7.58 -7.29 -5.46
CA VAL A 136 7.79 -5.94 -4.95
C VAL A 136 9.09 -5.84 -4.17
N ASN A 137 9.74 -4.68 -4.28
CA ASN A 137 10.74 -4.22 -3.32
C ASN A 137 10.11 -3.04 -2.57
N ILE A 138 9.70 -3.27 -1.33
CA ILE A 138 9.13 -2.23 -0.47
C ILE A 138 10.30 -1.45 0.12
N MET A 139 10.41 -0.16 -0.22
CA MET A 139 11.40 0.77 0.33
C MET A 139 10.68 1.65 1.36
N PRO A 140 10.81 1.39 2.68
CA PRO A 140 10.12 2.19 3.69
C PRO A 140 10.66 3.62 3.71
N ILE A 141 9.77 4.60 3.77
CA ILE A 141 10.08 5.99 4.07
C ILE A 141 9.31 6.35 5.34
N SER A 142 9.99 6.31 6.48
CA SER A 142 9.36 6.51 7.79
C SER A 142 9.16 7.99 8.10
N LEU A 143 7.93 8.30 8.51
CA LEU A 143 7.50 9.53 9.18
C LEU A 143 7.39 9.33 10.71
N GLU A 144 7.64 8.13 11.22
CA GLU A 144 7.37 7.74 12.61
C GLU A 144 5.93 8.06 13.04
N ASP A 145 5.73 8.97 14.00
CA ASP A 145 4.45 9.52 14.43
C ASP A 145 4.21 10.98 13.95
N LYS A 146 5.15 11.52 13.16
CA LYS A 146 5.28 12.93 12.77
C LYS A 146 4.89 13.15 11.31
N CYS A 147 3.58 13.20 11.09
CA CYS A 147 2.96 13.40 9.78
C CYS A 147 2.57 14.86 9.51
N GLU A 148 3.40 15.83 9.90
CA GLU A 148 3.25 17.22 9.48
C GLU A 148 3.46 17.35 7.96
N VAL A 149 2.83 18.35 7.35
CA VAL A 149 2.84 18.58 5.89
C VAL A 149 4.27 18.70 5.33
N GLU A 150 5.19 19.29 6.10
CA GLU A 150 6.61 19.38 5.73
C GLU A 150 7.30 18.00 5.71
N ASN A 151 7.08 17.16 6.71
CA ASN A 151 7.66 15.81 6.78
C ASN A 151 7.10 14.92 5.66
N GLN A 152 5.80 15.01 5.37
CA GLN A 152 5.16 14.34 4.23
C GLN A 152 5.77 14.80 2.88
N ALA A 153 5.96 16.11 2.67
CA ALA A 153 6.61 16.63 1.47
C ALA A 153 8.08 16.19 1.34
N ASN A 154 8.81 16.15 2.46
CA ASN A 154 10.19 15.67 2.52
C ASN A 154 10.29 14.17 2.20
N ALA A 155 9.31 13.36 2.61
CA ALA A 155 9.23 11.93 2.27
C ALA A 155 9.08 11.70 0.75
N ILE A 156 8.11 12.38 0.12
CA ILE A 156 7.90 12.29 -1.34
C ILE A 156 9.14 12.84 -2.07
N GLY A 157 9.69 13.96 -1.61
CA GLY A 157 10.95 14.53 -2.14
C GLY A 157 12.11 13.55 -2.09
N TYR A 158 12.29 12.81 -0.99
CA TYR A 158 13.33 11.78 -0.88
C TYR A 158 13.15 10.66 -1.92
N ALA A 159 11.93 10.14 -2.09
CA ALA A 159 11.63 9.12 -3.10
C ALA A 159 11.96 9.61 -4.52
N VAL A 160 11.61 10.87 -4.81
CA VAL A 160 11.75 11.48 -6.13
C VAL A 160 13.20 11.85 -6.45
N ASP A 161 13.99 12.34 -5.49
CA ASP A 161 15.30 12.96 -5.75
C ASP A 161 16.53 12.14 -5.30
N LYS A 162 16.36 10.99 -4.63
CA LYS A 162 17.50 10.11 -4.33
C LYS A 162 18.21 9.64 -5.61
N LYS A 163 19.52 9.34 -5.50
CA LYS A 163 20.38 8.93 -6.62
C LYS A 163 19.76 7.84 -7.50
N ASP A 164 19.17 6.83 -6.88
CA ASP A 164 18.55 5.68 -7.54
C ASP A 164 17.02 5.80 -7.57
N ALA A 165 16.48 7.03 -7.69
CA ALA A 165 15.04 7.28 -7.82
C ALA A 165 14.46 6.69 -9.10
N LYS A 166 15.26 6.59 -10.17
CA LYS A 166 14.89 5.94 -11.45
C LYS A 166 14.41 4.49 -11.30
N ASP A 167 14.80 3.81 -10.21
CA ASP A 167 14.48 2.40 -9.95
C ASP A 167 13.19 2.25 -9.11
N ILE A 168 12.65 3.35 -8.58
CA ILE A 168 11.32 3.45 -7.97
C ILE A 168 10.31 3.71 -9.09
N LYS A 169 9.23 2.92 -9.10
CA LYS A 169 8.15 3.06 -10.10
C LYS A 169 6.83 3.50 -9.48
N VAL A 170 6.67 3.28 -8.18
CA VAL A 170 5.45 3.62 -7.44
C VAL A 170 5.84 4.35 -6.17
N ILE A 171 5.13 5.43 -5.85
CA ILE A 171 5.06 6.01 -4.52
C ILE A 171 3.70 5.61 -3.93
N PHE A 172 3.71 4.88 -2.82
CA PHE A 172 2.53 4.60 -2.02
C PHE A 172 2.48 5.63 -0.89
N TYR A 173 1.44 6.47 -0.92
CA TYR A 173 1.28 7.62 -0.03
C TYR A 173 -0.18 7.64 0.47
N PRO A 174 -0.53 6.82 1.49
CA PRO A 174 -1.90 6.56 1.94
C PRO A 174 -2.49 7.71 2.77
N PHE A 175 -2.21 8.96 2.41
CA PHE A 175 -2.64 10.16 3.13
C PHE A 175 -3.65 10.97 2.31
N SER A 176 -4.54 11.65 3.03
CA SER A 176 -5.58 12.53 2.50
C SER A 176 -5.75 13.78 3.36
N GLY A 177 -6.04 14.92 2.76
CA GLY A 177 -6.32 16.19 3.44
C GLY A 177 -7.41 16.99 2.74
N ILE A 178 -8.03 17.90 3.49
CA ILE A 178 -9.18 18.72 3.04
C ILE A 178 -8.78 20.01 2.32
N SER A 179 -7.48 20.23 2.12
CA SER A 179 -6.91 21.44 1.54
C SER A 179 -5.62 21.11 0.82
N GLU A 180 -5.33 21.82 -0.27
CA GLU A 180 -4.11 21.61 -1.03
C GLU A 180 -2.89 22.09 -0.23
N ALA A 181 -1.87 21.25 -0.17
CA ALA A 181 -0.56 21.60 0.37
C ALA A 181 0.40 21.78 -0.82
N PRO A 182 0.78 23.02 -1.19
CA PRO A 182 1.61 23.27 -2.37
C PRO A 182 2.94 22.50 -2.37
N GLN A 183 3.57 22.35 -1.20
CA GLN A 183 4.81 21.56 -1.06
C GLN A 183 4.62 20.05 -1.25
N ILE A 184 3.39 19.52 -1.16
CA ILE A 184 3.09 18.11 -1.45
C ILE A 184 2.72 17.98 -2.93
N THR A 185 1.87 18.88 -3.46
CA THR A 185 1.52 18.95 -4.88
C THR A 185 2.78 19.02 -5.76
N GLU A 186 3.72 19.92 -5.48
CA GLU A 186 4.97 20.07 -6.27
C GLU A 186 5.80 18.77 -6.31
N LYS A 187 5.84 18.00 -5.21
CA LYS A 187 6.56 16.72 -5.17
C LYS A 187 5.83 15.62 -5.93
N ILE A 188 4.50 15.58 -5.88
CA ILE A 188 3.67 14.64 -6.65
C ILE A 188 3.77 14.94 -8.16
N GLU A 189 3.68 16.21 -8.56
CA GLU A 189 3.89 16.65 -9.96
C GLU A 189 5.25 16.20 -10.47
N ARG A 190 6.31 16.35 -9.67
CA ARG A 190 7.67 15.90 -10.01
C ARG A 190 7.82 14.38 -10.04
N ALA A 191 7.12 13.63 -9.19
CA ALA A 191 7.10 12.17 -9.23
C ALA A 191 6.48 11.69 -10.55
N VAL A 192 5.31 12.23 -10.91
CA VAL A 192 4.60 11.93 -12.17
C VAL A 192 5.45 12.33 -13.38
N ALA A 193 6.10 13.49 -13.36
CA ALA A 193 7.02 13.92 -14.42
C ALA A 193 8.26 13.03 -14.58
N LYS A 194 8.70 12.32 -13.53
CA LYS A 194 9.74 11.28 -13.60
C LYS A 194 9.20 9.89 -13.97
N GLY A 195 7.91 9.77 -14.30
CA GLY A 195 7.27 8.51 -14.71
C GLY A 195 6.94 7.57 -13.55
N MET A 196 6.80 8.09 -12.33
CA MET A 196 6.32 7.32 -11.17
C MET A 196 4.80 7.37 -11.08
N LEU A 197 4.17 6.23 -10.76
CA LEU A 197 2.78 6.18 -10.31
C LEU A 197 2.72 6.63 -8.85
N VAL A 198 1.81 7.54 -8.50
CA VAL A 198 1.58 7.98 -7.12
C VAL A 198 0.20 7.48 -6.67
N ILE A 199 0.17 6.50 -5.77
CA ILE A 199 -1.05 5.92 -5.21
C ILE A 199 -1.40 6.65 -3.92
N VAL A 200 -2.64 7.13 -3.82
CA VAL A 200 -3.10 8.03 -2.76
C VAL A 200 -4.46 7.63 -2.22
N ALA A 201 -4.72 7.85 -0.93
CA ALA A 201 -6.00 7.50 -0.31
C ALA A 201 -7.06 8.59 -0.53
N ALA A 202 -8.32 8.18 -0.77
CA ALA A 202 -9.48 9.09 -0.81
C ALA A 202 -9.80 9.72 0.55
N GLY A 203 -9.35 9.09 1.64
CA GLY A 203 -9.65 9.47 3.02
C GLY A 203 -10.91 8.82 3.58
N ASN A 204 -11.01 8.79 4.91
CA ASN A 204 -12.05 8.03 5.62
C ASN A 204 -13.20 8.92 6.15
N ASP A 205 -13.32 10.16 5.65
CA ASP A 205 -14.37 11.12 6.04
C ASP A 205 -15.74 10.86 5.34
N ALA A 206 -15.91 9.74 4.64
CA ALA A 206 -17.11 9.38 3.85
C ALA A 206 -17.57 10.49 2.87
N ARG A 207 -16.61 11.21 2.27
CA ARG A 207 -16.88 12.36 1.38
C ARG A 207 -17.03 11.94 -0.06
N ASN A 208 -17.99 12.53 -0.76
CA ASN A 208 -17.94 12.58 -2.22
C ASN A 208 -16.80 13.52 -2.65
N VAL A 209 -15.69 12.96 -3.14
CA VAL A 209 -14.47 13.70 -3.51
C VAL A 209 -14.63 14.57 -4.77
N THR A 210 -15.67 14.35 -5.58
CA THR A 210 -15.96 15.20 -6.75
C THR A 210 -16.72 16.48 -6.38
N GLU A 211 -17.44 16.47 -5.26
CA GLU A 211 -18.13 17.64 -4.71
C GLU A 211 -17.29 18.35 -3.63
N ASN A 212 -16.61 17.57 -2.79
CA ASN A 212 -15.88 18.03 -1.62
C ASN A 212 -14.39 17.74 -1.79
N LYS A 213 -13.60 18.77 -2.09
CA LYS A 213 -12.18 18.65 -2.41
C LYS A 213 -11.41 17.80 -1.39
N ALA A 214 -10.77 16.76 -1.89
CA ALA A 214 -9.82 15.93 -1.15
C ALA A 214 -8.48 15.92 -1.90
N TYR A 215 -7.40 16.24 -1.19
CA TYR A 215 -6.04 16.30 -1.73
C TYR A 215 -5.19 15.19 -1.11
N PRO A 216 -4.32 14.52 -1.88
CA PRO A 216 -3.99 14.78 -3.29
C PRO A 216 -4.93 14.15 -4.33
N CYS A 217 -6.05 13.52 -3.95
CA CYS A 217 -6.95 12.86 -4.91
C CYS A 217 -7.45 13.76 -6.05
N LEU A 218 -7.75 15.04 -5.79
CA LEU A 218 -8.15 16.00 -6.83
C LEU A 218 -7.06 16.23 -7.91
N LEU A 219 -5.79 15.87 -7.64
CA LEU A 219 -4.73 15.94 -8.65
C LEU A 219 -4.95 14.95 -9.81
N THR A 220 -5.76 13.91 -9.63
CA THR A 220 -6.15 12.99 -10.72
C THR A 220 -6.80 13.69 -11.92
N GLU A 221 -7.47 14.83 -11.71
CA GLU A 221 -8.07 15.65 -12.79
C GLU A 221 -7.02 16.23 -13.75
N ARG A 222 -5.76 16.39 -13.31
CA ARG A 222 -4.68 17.03 -14.09
C ARG A 222 -3.37 16.25 -14.17
N LEU A 223 -3.22 15.18 -13.39
CA LEU A 223 -2.03 14.31 -13.35
C LEU A 223 -2.44 12.83 -13.54
N PRO A 224 -2.36 12.28 -14.76
CA PRO A 224 -2.74 10.89 -15.03
C PRO A 224 -1.80 9.85 -14.37
N GLY A 225 -0.67 10.29 -13.79
CA GLY A 225 0.20 9.46 -12.96
C GLY A 225 -0.20 9.40 -11.48
N VAL A 226 -1.32 10.00 -11.08
CA VAL A 226 -1.91 9.86 -9.73
C VAL A 226 -3.07 8.86 -9.79
N LEU A 227 -3.13 7.95 -8.82
CA LEU A 227 -4.24 7.02 -8.63
C LEU A 227 -4.84 7.23 -7.24
N CYS A 228 -6.04 7.82 -7.19
CA CYS A 228 -6.83 7.93 -5.97
C CYS A 228 -7.57 6.62 -5.70
N VAL A 229 -7.48 6.08 -4.48
CA VAL A 229 -8.10 4.82 -4.07
C VAL A 229 -9.08 5.07 -2.93
N ALA A 230 -10.36 4.75 -3.17
CA ALA A 230 -11.40 4.70 -2.14
C ALA A 230 -11.49 3.28 -1.54
N ALA A 231 -11.99 3.19 -0.31
CA ALA A 231 -12.33 1.91 0.29
C ALA A 231 -13.67 1.40 -0.29
N THR A 232 -13.77 0.08 -0.44
CA THR A 232 -15.04 -0.60 -0.69
C THR A 232 -15.26 -1.63 0.41
N GLU A 233 -16.44 -1.62 0.99
CA GLU A 233 -16.96 -2.74 1.76
C GLU A 233 -17.76 -3.64 0.81
N ARG A 234 -17.90 -4.92 1.14
CA ARG A 234 -18.70 -5.87 0.35
C ARG A 234 -20.19 -5.72 0.69
N THR A 235 -20.77 -4.56 0.42
CA THR A 235 -22.22 -4.44 0.28
C THR A 235 -22.62 -5.13 -1.03
N GLU A 236 -23.60 -6.03 -0.94
CA GLU A 236 -24.08 -6.83 -2.07
C GLU A 236 -24.40 -5.97 -3.31
N MET A 237 -23.96 -6.43 -4.49
CA MET A 237 -24.33 -5.89 -5.81
C MET A 237 -25.47 -6.73 -6.41
#